data_AF-A0A238XRP1-F1
#
_entry.id   AF-A0A238XRP1-F1
#
_cell.length_a   1.000
_cell.length_b   1.000
_cell.length_c   1.000
_cell.angle_alpha   90.00
_cell.angle_beta   90.00
_cell.angle_gamma   90.00
#
_symmetry.space_group_name_H-M   'P 1'
#
loop_
_entity.id
_entity.type
_entity.pdbx_description
1 polymer ?
#
loop_
_entity_poly.entity_id
_entity_poly.type
_entity_poly.pdbx_seq_one_letter_code
_entity_poly.pdbx_strand_id
1 'polypeptide(L)' 'MMLQTTLYAAARSRAHGPTAALWHAVEVHRPPAEVDGACELSLCGSLARVSTEQAWPVAARDVCPVCVLLTRC' A
#
# COMPACT_ATOMS: atom_id res chain seq x y z
N MET A 1 -2.77 17.99 -19.83
CA MET A 1 -1.72 17.05 -19.38
C MET A 1 -2.34 16.19 -18.29
N MET A 2 -2.70 14.94 -18.58
CA MET A 2 -3.21 14.01 -17.56
C MET A 2 -2.62 12.64 -17.84
N LEU A 3 -1.43 12.41 -17.27
CA LEU A 3 -0.79 11.11 -17.19
C LEU A 3 -0.51 10.87 -15.70
N GLN A 4 -1.58 10.71 -14.92
CA GLN A 4 -1.46 10.11 -13.60
C GLN A 4 -2.10 8.73 -13.68
N THR A 5 -1.41 7.81 -14.36
CA THR A 5 -1.52 6.39 -14.04
C THR A 5 -0.84 6.21 -12.69
N THR A 6 -1.54 6.60 -11.62
CA THR A 6 -1.04 6.44 -10.25
C THR A 6 -0.86 4.95 -10.00
N LEU A 7 0.38 4.51 -9.83
CA LEU A 7 0.71 3.13 -9.51
C LEU A 7 0.75 2.99 -7.99
N TYR A 8 -0.12 2.13 -7.49
CA TYR A 8 -0.17 1.77 -6.08
C TYR A 8 0.62 0.48 -5.84
N ALA A 9 1.55 0.51 -4.90
CA ALA A 9 2.20 -0.69 -4.39
C ALA A 9 1.43 -1.22 -3.18
N ALA A 10 1.49 -2.53 -2.98
CA ALA A 10 0.97 -3.14 -1.77
C ALA A 10 1.97 -2.96 -0.62
N ALA A 11 1.48 -2.60 0.56
CA ALA A 11 2.30 -2.50 1.76
C ALA A 11 1.66 -3.24 2.92
N ARG A 12 2.45 -3.97 3.71
CA ARG A 12 1.96 -4.72 4.87
C ARG A 12 2.26 -3.98 6.16
N SER A 13 1.23 -3.65 6.93
CA SER A 13 1.42 -3.12 8.28
C SER A 13 1.86 -4.23 9.23
N ARG A 14 2.50 -3.85 10.34
CA ARG A 14 2.80 -4.80 11.42
C ARG A 14 1.61 -4.86 12.36
N ALA A 15 1.29 -6.06 12.84
CA ALA A 15 0.33 -6.22 13.92
C ALA A 15 0.85 -5.48 15.16
N HIS A 16 -0.04 -4.76 15.84
CA HIS A 16 0.28 -4.05 17.08
C HIS A 16 -0.86 -4.21 18.08
N GLY A 17 -0.58 -4.90 19.18
CA GLY A 17 -1.59 -5.24 20.19
C GLY A 17 -2.77 -6.01 19.55
N PRO A 18 -4.02 -5.57 19.76
CA PRO A 18 -5.20 -6.21 19.20
C PRO A 18 -5.40 -5.94 17.68
N THR A 19 -4.59 -5.06 17.09
CA THR A 19 -4.76 -4.67 15.69
C THR A 19 -4.06 -5.67 14.78
N ALA A 20 -4.82 -6.37 13.94
CA ALA A 20 -4.29 -7.28 12.95
C ALA A 20 -3.45 -6.54 11.90
N ALA A 21 -2.42 -7.21 11.37
CA ALA A 21 -1.68 -6.72 10.21
C ALA A 21 -2.60 -6.72 8.98
N LEU A 22 -2.64 -5.62 8.23
CA LEU A 22 -3.43 -5.47 7.01
C LEU A 22 -2.54 -5.07 5.83
N TRP A 23 -3.00 -5.36 4.61
CA TRP A 23 -2.47 -4.81 3.38
C TRP A 23 -3.05 -3.42 3.12
N HIS A 24 -2.18 -2.49 2.73
CA HIS A 24 -2.50 -1.10 2.45
C HIS A 24 -2.01 -0.70 1.06
N ALA A 25 -2.65 0.32 0.48
CA ALA A 25 -2.19 0.97 -0.73
C ALA A 25 -1.17 2.06 -0.37
N VAL A 26 -0.04 2.07 -1.05
CA VAL A 26 0.94 3.16 -1.00
C VAL A 26 1.08 3.73 -2.40
N GLU A 27 0.94 5.05 -2.52
CA GLU A 27 1.24 5.75 -3.76
C GLU A 27 2.76 5.81 -3.93
N VAL A 28 3.26 5.26 -5.04
CA VAL A 28 4.70 5.19 -5.28
C VAL A 28 5.03 6.07 -6.48
N HIS A 29 5.82 7.11 -6.23
CA HIS A 29 6.29 8.04 -7.27
C HIS A 29 7.70 7.72 -7.79
N ARG A 30 8.26 6.59 -7.36
CA ARG A 30 9.61 6.15 -7.71
C ARG A 30 9.60 4.75 -8.33
N PRO A 31 10.61 4.37 -9.12
CA PRO A 31 10.75 3.02 -9.64
C PRO A 31 10.73 1.96 -8.52
N PRO A 32 10.16 0.75 -8.75
CA PRO A 32 10.17 -0.32 -7.75
C PRO A 32 11.57 -0.72 -7.28
N ALA A 33 12.59 -0.58 -8.13
CA ALA A 33 13.99 -0.85 -7.78
C ALA A 33 14.54 0.11 -6.69
N GLU A 34 13.91 1.27 -6.50
CA GLU A 34 14.25 2.26 -5.48
C GLU A 34 13.37 2.12 -4.22
N VAL A 35 12.48 1.14 -4.19
CA VAL A 35 11.72 0.80 -2.99
C VAL A 35 12.50 -0.29 -2.24
N ASP A 36 13.34 0.16 -1.31
CA ASP A 36 14.23 -0.66 -0.47
C ASP A 36 13.51 -1.45 0.63
N GLY A 37 12.19 -1.60 0.53
CA GLY A 37 11.35 -2.21 1.55
C GLY A 37 11.28 -1.37 2.83
N ALA A 38 11.52 -0.07 2.81
CA ALA A 38 11.22 0.82 3.95
C ALA A 38 9.72 0.84 4.30
N CYS A 39 9.42 1.35 5.51
CA CYS A 39 8.05 1.66 5.89
C CYS A 39 7.66 2.99 5.26
N GLU A 40 6.54 2.98 4.53
CA GLU A 40 5.98 4.16 3.87
C GLU A 40 4.59 4.46 4.42
N LEU A 41 4.15 5.70 4.20
CA LEU A 41 2.81 6.12 4.57
C LEU A 41 1.80 5.63 3.53
N SER A 42 0.82 4.83 3.96
CA SER A 42 -0.30 4.41 3.11
C SER A 42 -1.34 5.50 2.92
N LEU A 43 -2.23 5.32 1.94
CA LEU A 43 -3.31 6.26 1.66
C LEU A 43 -4.24 6.50 2.85
N CYS A 44 -4.42 5.51 3.73
CA CYS A 44 -5.22 5.67 4.94
C CYS A 44 -4.43 6.25 6.13
N GLY A 45 -3.18 6.65 5.94
CA GLY A 45 -2.30 7.23 6.97
C GLY A 45 -1.59 6.21 7.87
N SER A 46 -1.69 4.90 7.59
CA SER A 46 -0.95 3.87 8.34
C SER A 46 0.47 3.71 7.80
N LEU A 47 1.45 3.51 8.70
CA LEU A 47 2.81 3.12 8.31
C LEU A 47 2.86 1.61 8.01
N ALA A 48 3.28 1.27 6.80
CA ALA A 48 3.34 -0.10 6.33
C ALA A 48 4.60 -0.34 5.49
N ARG A 49 5.14 -1.55 5.54
CA ARG A 49 6.31 -1.92 4.74
C ARG A 49 5.88 -2.22 3.31
N VAL A 50 6.42 -1.49 2.34
CA VAL A 50 6.09 -1.72 0.94
C VAL A 50 6.65 -3.06 0.47
N SER A 51 5.83 -3.82 -0.25
CA SER A 51 6.24 -4.99 -1.01
C SER A 51 6.41 -4.58 -2.47
N THR A 52 7.60 -4.77 -3.01
CA THR A 52 7.90 -4.51 -4.44
C THR A 52 7.45 -5.65 -5.35
N GLU A 53 7.10 -6.81 -4.79
CA GLU A 53 6.67 -7.99 -5.52
C GLU A 53 5.15 -8.01 -5.76
N GLN A 54 4.39 -7.17 -5.06
CA GLN A 54 2.93 -7.15 -5.11
C GLN A 54 2.42 -5.77 -5.50
N ALA A 55 1.73 -5.72 -6.64
CA ALA A 55 0.94 -4.56 -7.02
C ALA A 55 -0.34 -4.49 -6.15
N TRP A 56 -0.85 -3.29 -5.94
CA TRP A 56 -2.17 -3.09 -5.35
C TRP A 56 -3.26 -3.15 -6.43
N PRO A 57 -4.44 -3.74 -6.15
CA PRO A 57 -4.80 -4.45 -4.92
C PRO A 57 -4.28 -5.88 -4.89
N VAL A 58 -4.01 -6.38 -3.67
CA VAL A 58 -3.66 -7.79 -3.46
C VAL A 58 -4.90 -8.67 -3.30
N ALA A 59 -4.82 -9.90 -3.80
CA ALA A 59 -5.87 -10.92 -3.63
C ALA A 59 -5.77 -11.57 -2.24
N ALA A 60 -6.06 -10.82 -1.18
CA ALA A 60 -5.99 -11.29 0.21
C ALA A 60 -7.27 -10.92 0.99
N ARG A 61 -7.48 -11.54 2.15
CA ARG A 61 -8.66 -11.28 3.02
C ARG A 61 -8.45 -10.11 3.98
N ASP A 62 -7.20 -9.83 4.30
CA ASP A 62 -6.73 -8.88 5.29
C ASP A 62 -6.26 -7.59 4.60
N VAL A 63 -7.16 -7.00 3.83
CA VAL A 63 -6.93 -5.77 3.06
C VAL A 63 -7.64 -4.60 3.75
N CYS A 64 -6.96 -3.46 3.87
CA CYS A 64 -7.51 -2.27 4.49
C CYS A 64 -8.70 -1.74 3.66
N PRO A 65 -9.92 -1.68 4.22
CA PRO A 65 -11.11 -1.27 3.48
C PRO A 65 -11.06 0.21 3.06
N VAL A 66 -10.39 1.06 3.85
CA VAL A 66 -10.20 2.48 3.52
C VAL A 66 -9.30 2.62 2.28
N CYS A 67 -8.18 1.91 2.22
CA CYS A 67 -7.31 1.91 1.04
C CYS A 67 -8.06 1.40 -0.20
N VAL A 68 -8.89 0.35 -0.06
CA VAL A 68 -9.71 -0.17 -1.17
C VAL A 68 -10.69 0.89 -1.69
N LEU A 69 -11.29 1.68 -0.80
CA LEU A 69 -12.19 2.76 -1.20
C LEU A 69 -11.44 3.88 -1.92
N LEU A 70 -10.29 4.30 -1.37
CA LEU A 70 -9.51 5.43 -1.90
C LEU A 70 -8.87 5.15 -3.27
N THR A 71 -8.57 3.88 -3.61
CA THR A 71 -7.98 3.52 -4.92
C THR A 71 -9.00 3.22 -6.01
N ARG A 72 -10.31 3.45 -5.77
CA ARG A 72 -11.38 3.21 -6.75
C ARG A 72 -11.84 4.47 -7.49
N CYS A 73 -11.34 5.64 -7.10
CA CYS A 73 -11.68 6.94 -7.66
C CYS A 73 -10.74 7.30 -8.82
#